data_AF-A0A1B6E1W6-F1
#
_entry.id   AF-A0A1B6E1W6-F1
#
_cell.length_a   1.000
_cell.length_b   1.000
_cell.length_c   1.000
_cell.angle_alpha   90.00
_cell.angle_beta   90.00
_cell.angle_gamma   90.00
#
_symmetry.space_group_name_H-M   'P 1'
#
loop_
_entity.id
_entity.type
_entity.pdbx_description
1 polymer ?
#
loop_
_entity_poly.entity_id
_entity_poly.type
_entity_poly.pdbx_seq_one_letter_code
_entity_poly.pdbx_strand_id
1 'polypeptide(L)'
;MALSVGKDHTLRTWNLVKGRPAYATNLASRCKNLEMVVWSPGGNYYAVPMDSKLELFCIETAGVVFTLNFESKVTCLSFNQNLEEKKENEIFVGEASGKFSCYCLKSGKEIWHIVGSNRIKSLCTSKGYLVLGTSTGEILIYKLNNSKIEHESVTSIDTGCRITCLTIYETRPIAIKNEQTKDNNPDQIRKKKKSMFQIKNAPKDSKNCHKGLNYLDVKCTVRKQKWRVECSKQ
;
A
#
# COMPACT_ATOMS: atom_id res chain seq x y z
N MET A 1 -0.02 22.06 0.89
CA MET A 1 0.15 22.09 2.36
C MET A 1 0.98 20.88 2.76
N ALA A 2 1.72 20.93 3.87
CA ALA A 2 2.36 19.73 4.45
C ALA A 2 2.06 19.65 5.95
N LEU A 3 2.06 18.41 6.47
CA LEU A 3 1.92 18.11 7.89
C LEU A 3 3.16 17.37 8.37
N SER A 4 3.56 17.62 9.61
CA SER A 4 4.58 16.85 10.29
C SER A 4 4.17 16.58 11.73
N VAL A 5 4.56 15.42 12.23
CA VAL A 5 4.44 15.04 13.64
C VAL A 5 5.82 14.70 14.19
N GLY A 6 6.00 14.87 15.49
CA GLY A 6 7.28 14.60 16.16
C GLY A 6 7.12 14.08 17.57
N LYS A 7 8.25 13.67 18.15
CA LYS A 7 8.35 13.27 19.57
C LYS A 7 8.11 14.42 20.56
N ASP A 8 8.06 15.65 20.07
CA ASP A 8 7.60 16.83 20.83
C ASP A 8 6.06 16.89 20.94
N HIS A 9 5.37 15.81 20.52
CA HIS A 9 3.92 15.68 20.52
C HIS A 9 3.20 16.79 19.75
N THR A 10 3.89 17.45 18.80
CA THR A 10 3.32 18.57 18.07
C THR A 10 2.94 18.14 16.66
N LEU A 11 1.67 18.35 16.29
CA LEU A 11 1.22 18.32 14.90
C LEU A 11 1.43 19.71 14.31
N ARG A 12 2.29 19.83 13.29
CA ARG A 12 2.58 21.10 12.62
C ARG A 12 2.01 21.11 11.21
N THR A 13 1.37 22.22 10.87
CA THR A 13 0.93 22.54 9.51
C THR A 13 1.89 23.54 8.90
N TRP A 14 2.35 23.28 7.69
CA TRP A 14 3.36 24.08 7.00
C TRP A 14 2.75 24.88 5.85
N ASN A 15 3.07 26.18 5.82
CA ASN A 15 2.87 27.01 4.65
C ASN A 15 4.05 26.78 3.70
N LEU A 16 3.81 26.00 2.65
CA LEU A 16 4.84 25.66 1.66
C LEU A 16 5.21 26.83 0.74
N VAL A 17 4.35 27.85 0.60
CA VAL A 17 4.65 29.05 -0.20
C VAL A 17 5.62 29.97 0.55
N LYS A 18 5.41 30.16 1.86
CA LYS A 18 6.26 31.01 2.72
C LYS A 18 7.41 30.25 3.39
N GLY A 19 7.49 28.93 3.23
CA GLY A 19 8.53 28.09 3.83
C GLY A 19 8.54 28.09 5.36
N ARG A 20 7.40 28.34 6.02
CA ARG A 20 7.32 28.46 7.49
C ARG A 20 6.12 27.72 8.10
N PRO A 21 6.19 27.35 9.39
CA PRO A 21 5.02 26.81 10.10
C PRO A 21 3.85 27.80 10.04
N ALA A 22 2.67 27.28 9.75
CA ALA A 22 1.40 28.01 9.78
C ALA A 22 0.71 27.84 11.13
N TYR A 23 0.59 26.59 11.59
CA TYR A 23 -0.07 26.22 12.84
C TYR A 23 0.69 25.10 13.55
N ALA A 24 0.60 25.07 14.88
CA ALA A 24 1.16 24.03 15.72
C ALA A 24 0.14 23.66 16.79
N THR A 25 -0.23 22.38 16.84
CA THR A 25 -1.17 21.83 17.82
C THR A 25 -0.43 20.88 18.73
N ASN A 26 -0.43 21.16 20.04
CA ASN A 26 0.16 20.28 21.03
C ASN A 26 -0.80 19.13 21.37
N LEU A 27 -0.31 17.90 21.30
CA LEU A 27 -1.05 16.66 21.53
C LEU A 27 -0.54 15.89 22.76
N ALA A 28 0.35 16.46 23.57
CA ALA A 28 1.00 15.78 24.69
C ALA A 28 0.01 15.26 25.74
N SER A 29 -1.10 15.99 25.96
CA SER A 29 -2.15 15.56 26.89
C SER A 29 -2.99 14.39 26.35
N ARG A 30 -2.92 14.10 25.04
CA ARG A 30 -3.79 13.12 24.36
C ARG A 30 -3.03 11.89 23.87
N CYS A 31 -1.71 11.95 23.76
CA CYS A 31 -0.91 10.93 23.07
C CYS A 31 0.49 10.80 23.67
N LYS A 32 0.90 9.57 24.01
CA LYS A 32 2.26 9.29 24.49
C LYS A 32 3.24 9.09 23.34
N ASN A 33 2.82 8.52 22.22
CA ASN A 33 3.68 8.38 21.03
C ASN A 33 3.00 8.86 19.76
N LEU A 34 3.52 9.97 19.22
CA LEU A 34 3.07 10.54 17.96
C LEU A 34 4.11 10.27 16.87
N GLU A 35 3.88 9.22 16.09
CA GLU A 35 4.87 8.71 15.13
C GLU A 35 4.46 8.91 13.66
N MET A 36 3.16 9.10 13.39
CA MET A 36 2.62 9.05 12.04
C MET A 36 1.48 10.06 11.84
N VAL A 37 1.39 10.57 10.61
CA VAL A 37 0.22 11.25 10.07
C VAL A 37 0.02 10.75 8.64
N VAL A 38 -1.21 10.42 8.25
CA VAL A 38 -1.53 9.87 6.93
C VAL A 38 -2.57 10.73 6.25
N TRP A 39 -2.26 11.18 5.03
CA TRP A 39 -3.18 11.92 4.19
C TRP A 39 -4.13 10.98 3.46
N SER A 40 -5.39 11.41 3.32
CA SER A 40 -6.28 10.83 2.34
C SER A 40 -5.76 11.20 0.93
N PRO A 41 -5.88 10.30 -0.07
CA PRO A 41 -5.37 10.54 -1.43
C PRO A 41 -5.90 11.82 -2.08
N GLY A 42 -7.17 12.16 -1.83
CA GLY A 42 -7.82 13.38 -2.30
C GLY A 42 -7.45 14.62 -1.50
N GLY A 43 -6.75 14.46 -0.37
CA GLY A 43 -6.28 15.56 0.46
C GLY A 43 -7.42 16.34 1.11
N ASN A 44 -8.55 15.68 1.42
CA ASN A 44 -9.66 16.29 2.17
C ASN A 44 -9.61 15.92 3.66
N TYR A 45 -9.02 14.76 3.96
CA TYR A 45 -8.87 14.25 5.30
C TYR A 45 -7.41 13.92 5.61
N TYR A 46 -7.08 13.91 6.89
CA TYR A 46 -5.87 13.25 7.37
C TYR A 46 -6.17 12.53 8.69
N ALA A 47 -5.47 11.43 8.92
CA ALA A 47 -5.63 10.61 10.11
C ALA A 47 -4.36 10.65 10.96
N VAL A 48 -4.54 10.76 12.27
CA VAL A 48 -3.45 10.81 13.25
C VAL A 48 -3.64 9.68 14.27
N PRO A 49 -2.90 8.57 14.13
CA PRO A 49 -2.88 7.52 15.15
C PRO A 49 -2.13 8.01 16.40
N MET A 50 -2.72 7.75 17.56
CA MET A 50 -2.25 8.13 18.89
C MET A 50 -2.29 6.90 19.80
N ASP A 51 -1.24 6.08 19.76
CA ASP A 51 -1.19 4.77 20.42
C ASP A 51 -2.41 3.89 20.05
N SER A 52 -3.36 3.64 20.96
CA SER A 52 -4.57 2.84 20.73
C SER A 52 -5.79 3.68 20.32
N LYS A 53 -5.56 4.90 19.82
CA LYS A 53 -6.59 5.82 19.35
C LYS A 53 -6.28 6.28 17.93
N LEU A 54 -7.30 6.59 17.13
CA LEU A 54 -7.16 7.23 15.83
C LEU A 54 -8.10 8.43 15.74
N GLU A 55 -7.56 9.61 15.43
CA GLU A 55 -8.37 10.79 15.13
C GLU A 55 -8.35 11.06 13.63
N LEU A 56 -9.53 11.18 13.02
CA LEU A 56 -9.68 11.63 11.63
C LEU A 56 -10.03 13.11 11.63
N PHE A 57 -9.30 13.90 10.84
CA PHE A 57 -9.51 15.33 10.68
C PHE A 57 -10.01 15.65 9.28
N CYS A 58 -10.92 16.62 9.18
CA CYS A 58 -11.35 17.22 7.93
C CYS A 58 -10.69 18.59 7.76
N ILE A 59 -10.13 18.84 6.57
CA ILE A 59 -9.50 20.13 6.28
C ILE A 59 -10.54 21.24 6.16
N GLU A 60 -11.67 20.96 5.52
CA GLU A 60 -12.72 21.96 5.26
C GLU A 60 -13.30 22.54 6.56
N THR A 61 -13.60 21.68 7.53
CA THR A 61 -14.14 22.09 8.83
C THR A 61 -13.07 22.40 9.87
N ALA A 62 -11.79 22.18 9.53
CA ALA A 62 -10.64 22.32 10.44
C ALA A 62 -10.83 21.61 11.80
N GLY A 63 -11.49 20.45 11.78
CA GLY A 63 -11.95 19.76 13.00
C GLY A 63 -11.81 18.24 12.93
N VAL A 64 -11.93 17.61 14.10
CA VAL A 64 -12.01 16.15 14.24
C VAL A 64 -13.39 15.71 13.74
N VAL A 65 -13.40 14.82 12.76
CA VAL A 65 -14.64 14.18 12.25
C VAL A 65 -15.10 13.10 13.21
N PHE A 66 -14.19 12.20 13.58
CA PHE A 66 -14.44 11.18 14.59
C PHE A 66 -13.14 10.69 15.23
N THR A 67 -13.32 9.98 16.33
CA THR A 67 -12.29 9.30 17.09
C THR A 67 -12.62 7.82 17.15
N LEU A 68 -11.65 6.95 16.84
CA LEU A 68 -11.73 5.51 17.04
C LEU A 68 -10.82 5.08 18.17
N ASN A 69 -11.26 4.11 18.96
CA ASN A 69 -10.47 3.47 20.02
C ASN A 69 -10.27 2.00 19.67
N PHE A 70 -9.08 1.49 19.97
CA PHE A 70 -8.61 0.16 19.62
C PHE A 70 -8.12 -0.57 20.88
N GLU A 71 -8.09 -1.90 20.80
CA GLU A 71 -7.59 -2.74 21.89
C GLU A 71 -6.06 -2.72 21.95
N SER A 72 -5.40 -2.49 20.80
CA SER A 72 -3.95 -2.44 20.71
C SER A 72 -3.47 -1.17 20.01
N LYS A 73 -2.15 -0.93 20.04
CA LYS A 73 -1.53 0.21 19.36
C LYS A 73 -1.80 0.13 17.86
N VAL A 74 -2.29 1.22 17.28
CA VAL A 74 -2.37 1.41 15.83
C VAL A 74 -0.95 1.57 15.30
N THR A 75 -0.62 0.78 14.29
CA THR A 75 0.74 0.65 13.76
C THR A 75 0.88 1.12 12.32
N CYS A 76 -0.17 0.97 11.53
CA CYS A 76 -0.23 1.41 10.15
C CYS A 76 -1.66 1.68 9.74
N LEU A 77 -1.82 2.52 8.71
CA LEU A 77 -3.10 2.96 8.18
C LEU A 77 -2.99 3.04 6.65
N SER A 78 -4.10 2.79 5.95
CA SER A 78 -4.23 3.17 4.54
C SER A 78 -5.65 3.57 4.24
N PHE A 79 -5.83 4.68 3.55
CA PHE A 79 -7.11 5.01 2.93
C PHE A 79 -7.39 4.04 1.78
N ASN A 80 -8.65 3.67 1.59
CA ASN A 80 -9.03 2.85 0.44
C ASN A 80 -8.97 3.68 -0.84
N GLN A 81 -8.12 3.28 -1.78
CA GLN A 81 -7.98 3.90 -3.09
C GLN A 81 -8.86 3.21 -4.13
N ASN A 82 -10.11 2.91 -3.80
CA ASN A 82 -10.98 2.23 -4.75
C ASN A 82 -11.29 3.16 -5.94
N LEU A 83 -10.76 2.78 -7.10
CA LEU A 83 -10.83 3.57 -8.33
C LEU A 83 -12.22 3.56 -8.96
N GLU A 84 -13.02 2.52 -8.68
CA GLU A 84 -14.31 2.31 -9.35
C GLU A 84 -15.38 3.32 -8.91
N GLU A 85 -15.41 3.68 -7.63
CA GLU A 85 -16.43 4.58 -7.08
C GLU A 85 -15.95 6.02 -6.86
N LYS A 86 -14.66 6.32 -7.09
CA LYS A 86 -14.04 7.63 -6.81
C LYS A 86 -14.39 8.22 -5.43
N LYS A 87 -14.71 7.35 -4.46
CA LYS A 87 -15.10 7.77 -3.11
C LYS A 87 -14.21 7.09 -2.10
N GLU A 88 -13.42 7.92 -1.43
CA GLU A 88 -12.75 7.56 -0.18
C GLU A 88 -13.83 7.48 0.90
N ASN A 89 -14.43 6.30 1.06
CA ASN A 89 -15.39 6.05 2.12
C ASN A 89 -14.82 5.16 3.22
N GLU A 90 -13.60 4.66 3.07
CA GLU A 90 -13.05 3.61 3.91
C GLU A 90 -11.60 3.88 4.29
N ILE A 91 -11.26 3.49 5.52
CA ILE A 91 -9.90 3.48 6.05
C ILE A 91 -9.61 2.11 6.65
N PHE A 92 -8.45 1.58 6.29
CA PHE A 92 -7.91 0.36 6.85
C PHE A 92 -6.92 0.69 7.97
N VAL A 93 -7.02 -0.05 9.06
CA VAL A 93 -6.21 0.13 10.27
C VAL A 93 -5.56 -1.19 10.62
N GLY A 94 -4.24 -1.18 10.83
CA GLY A 94 -3.48 -2.34 11.32
C GLY A 94 -2.96 -2.12 12.73
N GLU A 95 -3.13 -3.11 13.59
CA GLU A 95 -2.81 -3.06 15.01
C GLU A 95 -1.59 -3.91 15.40
N ALA A 96 -1.02 -3.59 16.56
CA ALA A 96 0.08 -4.35 17.15
C ALA A 96 -0.33 -5.76 17.61
N SER A 97 -1.62 -6.00 17.86
CA SER A 97 -2.19 -7.32 18.16
C SER A 97 -2.21 -8.26 16.95
N GLY A 98 -2.05 -7.74 15.73
CA GLY A 98 -2.26 -8.50 14.49
C GLY A 98 -3.69 -8.39 13.95
N LYS A 99 -4.59 -7.69 14.65
CA LYS A 99 -5.89 -7.28 14.10
C LYS A 99 -5.69 -6.23 13.01
N PHE A 100 -6.45 -6.35 11.92
CA PHE A 100 -6.63 -5.27 10.96
C PHE A 100 -8.11 -5.14 10.58
N SER A 101 -8.56 -3.90 10.43
CA SER A 101 -9.98 -3.57 10.36
C SER A 101 -10.25 -2.51 9.30
N CYS A 102 -11.46 -2.50 8.77
CA CYS A 102 -11.97 -1.46 7.88
C CYS A 102 -13.03 -0.64 8.59
N TYR A 103 -12.94 0.69 8.48
CA TYR A 103 -13.93 1.62 9.04
C TYR A 103 -14.49 2.53 7.95
N CYS A 104 -15.77 2.87 8.07
CA CYS A 104 -16.39 3.86 7.23
C CYS A 104 -15.98 5.28 7.65
N LEU A 105 -15.41 6.06 6.74
CA LEU A 105 -14.99 7.46 6.96
C LEU A 105 -16.16 8.43 7.23
N LYS A 106 -17.40 8.05 6.91
CA LYS A 106 -18.56 8.91 7.16
C LYS A 106 -19.18 8.67 8.53
N SER A 107 -19.29 7.40 8.92
CA SER A 107 -19.98 7.02 10.15
C SER A 107 -19.05 6.69 11.31
N GLY A 108 -17.76 6.48 11.05
CA GLY A 108 -16.80 5.97 12.03
C GLY A 108 -17.07 4.53 12.48
N LYS A 109 -18.02 3.83 11.85
CA LYS A 109 -18.37 2.46 12.22
C LYS A 109 -17.39 1.46 11.60
N GLU A 110 -17.04 0.43 12.37
CA GLU A 110 -16.33 -0.73 11.86
C GLU A 110 -17.22 -1.45 10.84
N ILE A 111 -16.67 -1.75 9.66
CA ILE A 111 -17.34 -2.49 8.60
C ILE A 111 -17.04 -3.98 8.76
N TRP A 112 -15.77 -4.30 8.96
CA TRP A 112 -15.26 -5.66 9.17
C TRP A 112 -13.85 -5.61 9.76
N HIS A 113 -13.39 -6.74 10.29
CA HIS A 113 -12.01 -6.94 10.71
C HIS A 113 -11.56 -8.38 10.48
N ILE A 114 -10.26 -8.58 10.45
CA ILE A 114 -9.61 -9.89 10.42
C ILE A 114 -8.52 -9.89 11.50
N VAL A 115 -8.43 -10.99 12.24
CA VAL A 115 -7.44 -11.18 13.30
C VAL A 115 -6.35 -12.10 12.81
N GLY A 116 -5.15 -11.56 12.64
CA GLY A 116 -3.93 -12.34 12.41
C GLY A 116 -3.18 -12.61 13.72
N SER A 117 -2.14 -13.45 13.64
CA SER A 117 -1.28 -13.79 14.78
C SER A 117 -0.16 -12.80 15.04
N ASN A 118 0.25 -12.05 14.02
CA ASN A 118 1.46 -11.24 14.03
C ASN A 118 1.13 -9.76 13.86
N ARG A 119 1.83 -8.91 14.62
CA ARG A 119 1.74 -7.44 14.52
C ARG A 119 1.81 -6.98 13.06
N ILE A 120 0.83 -6.17 12.64
CA ILE A 120 0.86 -5.53 11.34
C ILE A 120 1.86 -4.37 11.38
N LYS A 121 2.59 -4.16 10.28
CA LYS A 121 3.62 -3.12 10.16
C LYS A 121 3.37 -2.19 8.99
N SER A 122 2.78 -2.71 7.93
CA SER A 122 2.47 -1.94 6.75
C SER A 122 1.20 -2.46 6.10
N LEU A 123 0.48 -1.54 5.48
CA LEU A 123 -0.80 -1.80 4.85
C LEU A 123 -0.87 -0.93 3.59
N CYS A 124 -1.21 -1.53 2.46
CA CYS A 124 -1.38 -0.86 1.19
C CYS A 124 -2.56 -1.45 0.43
N THR A 125 -3.25 -0.64 -0.37
CA THR A 125 -4.34 -1.11 -1.23
C THR A 125 -4.14 -0.68 -2.67
N SER A 126 -4.60 -1.53 -3.59
CA SER A 126 -4.63 -1.24 -5.03
C SER A 126 -5.59 -2.19 -5.72
N LYS A 127 -6.47 -1.67 -6.58
CA LYS A 127 -7.36 -2.44 -7.48
C LYS A 127 -8.13 -3.58 -6.78
N GLY A 128 -8.72 -3.30 -5.63
CA GLY A 128 -9.47 -4.28 -4.86
C GLY A 128 -8.61 -5.33 -4.15
N TYR A 129 -7.30 -5.12 -4.05
CA TYR A 129 -6.42 -5.92 -3.21
C TYR A 129 -5.96 -5.13 -2.00
N LEU A 130 -5.88 -5.82 -0.87
CA LEU A 130 -5.28 -5.36 0.36
C LEU A 130 -4.00 -6.17 0.61
N VAL A 131 -2.87 -5.48 0.75
CA VAL A 131 -1.57 -6.08 1.02
C VAL A 131 -1.11 -5.66 2.40
N LEU A 132 -0.76 -6.64 3.23
CA LEU A 132 -0.29 -6.46 4.58
C LEU A 132 1.15 -6.96 4.69
N GLY A 133 1.95 -6.25 5.48
CA GLY A 133 3.25 -6.70 5.93
C GLY A 133 3.25 -6.89 7.43
N THR A 134 3.58 -8.09 7.89
CA THR A 134 3.65 -8.41 9.32
C THR A 134 5.06 -8.17 9.86
N SER A 135 5.18 -8.09 11.18
CA SER A 135 6.46 -7.89 11.85
C SER A 135 7.39 -9.10 11.80
N THR A 136 6.88 -10.28 11.48
CA THR A 136 7.64 -11.53 11.31
C THR A 136 8.24 -11.68 9.93
N GLY A 137 7.74 -10.93 8.93
CA GLY A 137 8.22 -11.01 7.56
C GLY A 137 7.23 -11.59 6.57
N GLU A 138 6.00 -11.87 7.00
CA GLU A 138 4.95 -12.37 6.11
C GLU A 138 4.30 -11.21 5.34
N ILE A 139 4.16 -11.40 4.03
CA ILE A 139 3.33 -10.56 3.17
C ILE A 139 2.03 -11.32 2.91
N LEU A 140 0.91 -10.75 3.37
CA LEU A 140 -0.42 -11.30 3.18
C LEU A 140 -1.16 -10.49 2.11
N ILE A 141 -1.87 -11.16 1.20
CA ILE A 141 -2.67 -10.51 0.17
C ILE A 141 -4.11 -10.98 0.29
N TYR A 142 -5.02 -10.04 0.44
CA TYR A 142 -6.46 -10.26 0.47
C TYR A 142 -7.13 -9.62 -0.74
N LYS A 143 -8.13 -10.30 -1.28
CA LYS A 143 -9.03 -9.73 -2.27
C LYS A 143 -10.22 -9.11 -1.55
N LEU A 144 -10.38 -7.81 -1.72
CA LEU A 144 -11.49 -7.05 -1.18
C LEU A 144 -12.74 -7.30 -2.04
N ASN A 145 -13.80 -7.74 -1.38
CA ASN A 145 -15.09 -7.96 -1.97
C ASN A 145 -15.99 -6.83 -1.47
N ASN A 146 -16.50 -5.96 -2.35
CA ASN A 146 -17.28 -4.76 -1.98
C ASN A 146 -18.55 -5.06 -1.17
N SER A 147 -19.00 -6.33 -1.10
CA SER A 147 -20.31 -6.72 -0.58
C SER A 147 -20.27 -7.89 0.41
N LYS A 148 -19.08 -8.40 0.79
CA LYS A 148 -18.95 -9.51 1.76
C LYS A 148 -18.03 -9.12 2.91
N ILE A 149 -18.42 -9.53 4.12
CA ILE A 149 -17.59 -9.51 5.34
C ILE A 149 -16.40 -10.47 5.18
N GLU A 150 -16.55 -11.51 4.36
CA GLU A 150 -15.50 -12.48 4.07
C GLU A 150 -14.64 -12.01 2.90
N HIS A 151 -13.41 -11.63 3.23
CA HIS A 151 -12.36 -11.35 2.26
C HIS A 151 -11.51 -12.60 2.02
N GLU A 152 -11.30 -12.91 0.74
CA GLU A 152 -10.55 -14.08 0.34
C GLU A 152 -9.05 -13.82 0.54
N SER A 153 -8.41 -14.63 1.37
CA SER A 153 -6.95 -14.66 1.44
C SER A 153 -6.43 -15.26 0.14
N VAL A 154 -5.80 -14.44 -0.68
CA VAL A 154 -5.28 -14.83 -2.00
C VAL A 154 -4.00 -15.62 -1.82
N THR A 155 -3.07 -15.10 -1.03
CA THR A 155 -1.78 -15.74 -0.78
C THR A 155 -1.08 -15.13 0.43
N SER A 156 -0.15 -15.90 1.00
CA SER A 156 0.81 -15.47 2.01
C SER A 156 2.20 -15.91 1.58
N ILE A 157 3.21 -15.06 1.79
CA ILE A 157 4.60 -15.41 1.57
C ILE A 157 5.46 -14.90 2.71
N ASP A 158 6.26 -15.79 3.29
CA ASP A 158 7.31 -15.41 4.23
C ASP A 158 8.54 -14.95 3.45
N THR A 159 8.98 -13.72 3.75
CA THR A 159 10.16 -13.12 3.13
C THR A 159 11.47 -13.51 3.83
N GLY A 160 11.40 -14.19 4.98
CA GLY A 160 12.54 -14.54 5.82
C GLY A 160 13.20 -13.34 6.51
N CYS A 161 12.61 -12.15 6.41
CA CYS A 161 13.14 -10.94 7.04
C CYS A 161 12.02 -10.02 7.55
N ARG A 162 12.33 -9.23 8.58
CA ARG A 162 11.36 -8.33 9.21
C ARG A 162 10.95 -7.20 8.27
N ILE A 163 9.65 -7.07 8.01
CA ILE A 163 9.09 -5.98 7.20
C ILE A 163 8.97 -4.71 8.05
N THR A 164 9.50 -3.60 7.52
CA THR A 164 9.37 -2.26 8.11
C THR A 164 8.34 -1.40 7.40
N CYS A 165 8.25 -1.51 6.08
CA CYS A 165 7.30 -0.80 5.23
C CYS A 165 7.08 -1.57 3.93
N LEU A 166 5.92 -1.36 3.31
CA LEU A 166 5.56 -1.86 1.99
C LEU A 166 4.95 -0.72 1.18
N THR A 167 5.05 -0.82 -0.14
CA THR A 167 4.33 0.03 -1.07
C THR A 167 4.02 -0.78 -2.33
N ILE A 168 2.91 -0.45 -2.99
CA ILE A 168 2.50 -1.10 -4.23
C ILE A 168 2.88 -0.19 -5.39
N TYR A 169 3.60 -0.74 -6.36
CA TYR A 169 3.88 -0.06 -7.62
C TYR A 169 3.17 -0.77 -8.77
N GLU A 170 2.28 -0.05 -9.44
CA GLU A 170 1.62 -0.55 -10.63
C GLU A 170 2.48 -0.31 -11.87
N THR A 171 2.96 -1.38 -12.50
CA THR A 171 3.67 -1.28 -13.77
C THR A 171 2.67 -0.89 -14.86
N ARG A 172 2.84 0.30 -15.44
CA ARG A 172 2.21 0.61 -16.73
C ARG A 172 2.98 -0.13 -17.82
N PRO A 173 2.32 -0.82 -18.75
CA PRO A 173 3.00 -1.37 -19.90
C PRO A 173 3.65 -0.21 -20.66
N ILE A 174 4.98 -0.20 -20.69
CA ILE A 174 5.74 0.74 -21.52
C ILE A 174 5.49 0.28 -22.95
N ALA A 175 4.74 1.05 -23.73
CA ALA A 175 4.66 0.84 -25.16
C ALA A 175 6.05 1.13 -25.74
N ILE A 176 6.85 0.07 -25.95
CA ILE A 176 8.07 0.16 -26.72
C ILE A 176 7.60 0.44 -28.15
N LYS A 177 7.71 1.71 -28.58
CA LYS A 177 7.65 2.01 -30.01
C LYS A 177 8.84 1.31 -30.63
N ASN A 178 8.59 0.20 -31.32
CA ASN A 178 9.58 -0.38 -32.21
C ASN A 178 9.78 0.64 -33.33
N GLU A 179 10.79 1.51 -33.19
CA GLU A 179 11.32 2.23 -34.34
C GLU A 179 11.82 1.17 -35.32
N GLN A 180 11.07 1.00 -36.41
CA GLN A 180 11.57 0.28 -37.57
C GLN A 180 12.68 1.12 -38.17
N THR A 181 13.91 0.95 -37.69
CA THR A 181 15.09 1.42 -38.41
C THR A 181 15.21 0.58 -39.68
N LYS A 182 14.71 1.11 -40.79
CA LYS A 182 15.17 0.74 -42.12
C LYS A 182 16.60 1.26 -42.23
N ASP A 183 17.60 0.40 -42.01
CA ASP A 183 18.93 0.63 -42.55
C ASP A 183 19.73 -0.67 -42.71
N ASN A 184 20.22 -0.84 -43.93
CA ASN A 184 20.94 -1.98 -44.46
C ASN A 184 22.42 -1.91 -44.04
N ASN A 185 22.88 -2.72 -43.07
CA ASN A 185 24.19 -3.40 -43.13
C ASN A 185 24.44 -4.32 -41.90
N PRO A 186 24.65 -5.64 -42.07
CA PRO A 186 24.81 -6.57 -40.94
C PRO A 186 26.13 -6.45 -40.15
N ASP A 187 27.17 -5.82 -40.69
CA ASP A 187 28.53 -5.89 -40.09
C ASP A 187 28.81 -4.89 -38.95
N GLN A 188 28.02 -3.81 -38.81
CA GLN A 188 28.20 -2.85 -37.70
C GLN A 188 27.47 -3.27 -36.41
N ILE A 189 26.45 -4.13 -36.49
CA ILE A 189 25.67 -4.60 -35.33
C ILE A 189 26.50 -5.53 -34.43
N ARG A 190 27.49 -6.24 -35.00
CA ARG A 190 28.30 -7.25 -34.30
C ARG A 190 29.30 -6.66 -33.30
N LYS A 191 29.74 -5.40 -33.47
CA LYS A 191 30.67 -4.74 -32.54
C LYS A 191 29.96 -4.02 -31.38
N LYS A 192 28.78 -3.44 -31.60
CA LYS A 192 28.00 -2.78 -30.52
C LYS A 192 27.41 -3.76 -29.50
N LYS A 193 26.97 -4.96 -29.92
CA LYS A 193 26.34 -5.96 -29.04
C LYS A 193 27.31 -6.70 -28.09
N LYS A 194 28.63 -6.58 -28.25
CA LYS A 194 29.60 -7.21 -27.33
C LYS A 194 29.94 -6.37 -26.10
N SER A 195 29.54 -5.09 -26.02
CA SER A 195 29.89 -4.21 -24.89
C SER A 195 28.78 -4.02 -23.84
N MET A 196 27.60 -4.63 -24.01
CA MET A 196 26.51 -4.46 -23.04
C MET A 196 25.73 -5.76 -22.85
N PHE A 197 25.80 -6.27 -21.62
CA PHE A 197 24.98 -7.34 -21.03
C PHE A 197 25.18 -8.78 -21.55
N GLN A 198 26.04 -9.54 -20.85
CA GLN A 198 25.86 -10.98 -20.73
C GLN A 198 24.92 -11.29 -19.56
N ILE A 199 23.73 -11.79 -19.86
CA ILE A 199 22.88 -12.50 -18.90
C ILE A 199 22.69 -13.91 -19.45
N LYS A 200 23.19 -14.92 -18.72
CA LYS A 200 23.05 -16.34 -19.08
C LYS A 200 21.71 -16.88 -18.53
N ASN A 201 20.88 -17.32 -19.48
CA ASN A 201 19.90 -18.41 -19.52
C ASN A 201 19.12 -18.85 -18.26
N ALA A 202 17.79 -18.93 -18.41
CA ALA A 202 16.89 -19.80 -17.65
C ALA A 202 16.36 -20.94 -18.57
N PRO A 203 15.97 -22.12 -18.05
CA PRO A 203 15.55 -23.27 -18.85
C PRO A 203 14.14 -23.13 -19.43
N LYS A 204 13.92 -23.82 -20.54
CA LYS A 204 12.65 -23.98 -21.27
C LYS A 204 11.95 -25.28 -20.82
N ASP A 205 10.61 -25.31 -20.91
CA ASP A 205 9.70 -26.43 -21.25
C ASP A 205 8.31 -26.14 -20.66
N SER A 206 7.13 -26.47 -21.20
CA SER A 206 6.66 -27.02 -22.49
C SER A 206 5.14 -26.79 -22.60
N LYS A 207 4.56 -27.06 -23.77
CA LYS A 207 3.28 -26.60 -24.37
C LYS A 207 1.98 -27.34 -23.97
N ASN A 208 0.83 -26.62 -24.12
CA ASN A 208 -0.53 -27.00 -24.61
C ASN A 208 -1.42 -27.97 -23.79
N CYS A 209 -2.77 -27.96 -23.74
CA CYS A 209 -3.90 -27.13 -24.24
C CYS A 209 -5.19 -27.64 -23.53
N HIS A 210 -6.18 -26.79 -23.20
CA HIS A 210 -7.64 -26.93 -23.47
C HIS A 210 -8.52 -25.97 -22.65
N LYS A 211 -9.69 -25.65 -23.22
CA LYS A 211 -10.55 -24.47 -22.99
C LYS A 211 -11.41 -24.55 -21.73
N GLY A 212 -11.48 -23.42 -21.01
CA GLY A 212 -12.44 -23.10 -19.94
C GLY A 212 -11.93 -21.88 -19.17
N LEU A 213 -12.66 -20.75 -19.19
CA LEU A 213 -12.24 -19.49 -18.56
C LEU A 213 -12.16 -19.65 -17.03
N ASN A 214 -10.96 -19.90 -16.50
CA ASN A 214 -10.64 -19.89 -15.08
C ASN A 214 -9.35 -19.09 -14.87
N TYR A 215 -9.44 -17.96 -14.16
CA TYR A 215 -8.29 -17.17 -13.75
C TYR A 215 -7.68 -17.78 -12.47
N LEU A 216 -6.57 -18.51 -12.59
CA LEU A 216 -5.76 -18.99 -11.47
C LEU A 216 -4.27 -18.92 -11.84
N ASP A 217 -3.54 -17.99 -11.22
CA ASP A 217 -2.13 -18.06 -10.82
C ASP A 217 -1.59 -16.64 -10.52
N VAL A 218 -1.75 -16.18 -9.27
CA VAL A 218 -1.00 -15.01 -8.77
C VAL A 218 0.35 -15.51 -8.28
N LYS A 219 1.43 -15.20 -8.98
CA LYS A 219 2.79 -15.63 -8.60
C LYS A 219 3.56 -14.46 -8.01
N CYS A 220 3.97 -14.61 -6.75
CA CYS A 220 4.91 -13.70 -6.09
C CYS A 220 6.33 -14.25 -6.26
N THR A 221 7.23 -13.47 -6.87
CA THR A 221 8.63 -13.88 -7.05
C THR A 221 9.60 -12.82 -6.56
N VAL A 222 10.71 -13.29 -5.97
CA VAL A 222 11.83 -12.43 -5.57
C VAL A 222 12.64 -12.06 -6.80
N ARG A 223 12.81 -10.76 -7.05
CA ARG A 223 13.81 -10.28 -8.01
C ARG A 223 14.63 -9.15 -7.41
N LYS A 224 15.87 -9.46 -7.01
CA LYS A 224 16.89 -8.47 -6.58
C LYS A 224 16.34 -7.46 -5.55
N GLN A 225 15.87 -7.95 -4.39
CA GLN A 225 15.28 -7.15 -3.29
C GLN A 225 13.96 -6.42 -3.63
N LYS A 226 13.31 -6.74 -4.75
CA LYS A 226 11.95 -6.29 -5.08
C LYS A 226 11.07 -7.52 -5.23
N TRP A 227 9.89 -7.48 -4.61
CA TRP A 227 8.86 -8.49 -4.77
C TRP A 227 7.97 -8.09 -5.94
N ARG A 228 7.81 -9.00 -6.89
CA ARG A 228 6.90 -8.80 -8.02
C ARG A 228 5.75 -9.77 -7.89
N VAL A 229 4.53 -9.24 -7.81
CA VAL A 229 3.29 -9.99 -7.93
C VAL A 229 2.83 -9.85 -9.38
N GLU A 230 2.92 -10.94 -10.14
CA GLU A 230 2.40 -11.00 -11.50
C GLU A 230 1.06 -11.71 -11.47
N CYS A 231 0.02 -11.04 -11.98
CA CYS A 231 -1.25 -11.65 -12.31
C CYS A 231 -1.28 -11.79 -13.83
N SER A 232 -1.04 -13.00 -14.34
CA SER A 232 -1.14 -13.26 -15.76
C SER A 232 -2.61 -13.36 -16.14
N LYS A 233 -3.08 -12.48 -17.03
CA LYS A 233 -4.31 -12.72 -17.77
C LYS A 233 -4.00 -13.78 -18.83
N GLN A 234 -4.74 -14.89 -18.83
CA GLN A 234 -4.89 -15.70 -20.03
C GLN A 234 -5.85 -15.00 -20.99
#